data_AF-A0A7J5XFM7-F1
#
_entry.id   AF-A0A7J5XFM7-F1
#
_cell.length_a   1.000
_cell.length_b   1.000
_cell.length_c   1.000
_cell.angle_alpha   90.00
_cell.angle_beta   90.00
_cell.angle_gamma   90.00
#
_symmetry.space_group_name_H-M   'P 1'
#
loop_
_entity.id
_entity.type
_entity.pdbx_description
1 polymer ?
#
loop_
_entity_poly.entity_id
_entity_poly.type
_entity_poly.pdbx_seq_one_letter_code
_entity_poly.pdbx_strand_id
1 'polypeptide(L)'
;MGKPRSVGGSERVQLSGVFNVRKGKLALPVNRWSRRQVTLSGTCLIVSSVKHAHTGKMHILPLIGGKVEEVKRHSHCLALSSAGPQSQTYYISYDSYTEHLRWHRTASKIASQRVNSVDLSCCSLEELPVQLFYSQDLTHLNLKNNFMSLHKGVPALTRFCKLRSLSLSNNALSDFPLSLCDITTLTELNLSGNRLSSLPVEAGTMHRLFLLDGNFLSSLPAELGSLEGLTYLGLSFNCFSCAPPSWRSSEAWRGSAWQGTSSLSWISRGCSGCLLAT
;
A
#
# COMPACT_ATOMS: atom_id res chain seq x y z
N MET A 1 4.31 6.74 39.37
CA MET A 1 5.29 6.08 38.48
C MET A 1 4.55 5.34 37.38
N GLY A 2 4.12 6.04 36.32
CA GLY A 2 3.45 5.45 35.17
C GLY A 2 4.22 5.79 33.91
N LYS A 3 4.90 4.82 33.33
CA LYS A 3 5.65 4.98 32.07
C LYS A 3 4.70 5.51 30.97
N PRO A 4 5.12 6.46 30.11
CA PRO A 4 4.33 6.83 28.95
C PRO A 4 4.22 5.61 28.02
N ARG A 5 2.98 5.24 27.70
CA ARG A 5 2.66 4.23 26.68
C ARG A 5 3.29 4.69 25.36
N SER A 6 4.19 3.88 24.83
CA SER A 6 4.70 4.01 23.47
C SER A 6 3.54 3.75 22.50
N VAL A 7 2.84 4.82 22.10
CA VAL A 7 2.06 4.84 20.87
C VAL A 7 3.09 4.62 19.76
N GLY A 8 3.09 3.44 19.15
CA GLY A 8 3.93 3.12 18.00
C GLY A 8 3.50 3.91 16.77
N GLY A 9 3.64 5.24 16.85
CA GLY A 9 3.56 6.16 15.74
C GLY A 9 4.79 6.00 14.89
N SER A 10 4.72 5.16 13.86
CA SER A 10 5.48 5.48 12.66
C SER A 10 4.70 6.60 11.97
N GLU A 11 4.93 7.83 12.44
CA GLU A 11 4.65 9.02 11.65
C GLU A 11 5.34 8.78 10.30
N ARG A 12 4.53 8.42 9.30
CA ARG A 12 4.95 8.50 7.91
C ARG A 12 5.52 9.89 7.75
N VAL A 13 6.76 9.99 7.26
CA VAL A 13 7.42 11.28 7.11
C VAL A 13 6.68 12.07 6.02
N GLN A 14 5.61 12.75 6.41
CA GLN A 14 4.86 13.67 5.60
C GLN A 14 5.62 14.98 5.66
N LEU A 15 6.40 15.28 4.61
CA LEU A 15 6.93 16.63 4.46
C LEU A 15 5.83 17.45 3.81
N SER A 16 5.45 18.55 4.44
CA SER A 16 4.46 19.46 3.87
C SER A 16 4.84 20.89 4.17
N GLY A 17 4.54 21.80 3.25
CA GLY A 17 4.81 23.22 3.42
C GLY A 17 4.32 24.04 2.23
N VAL A 18 4.38 25.36 2.37
CA VAL A 18 4.01 26.31 1.31
C VAL A 18 5.28 26.85 0.70
N PHE A 19 5.53 26.51 -0.57
CA PHE A 19 6.78 26.88 -1.25
C PHE A 19 6.53 27.62 -2.55
N ASN A 20 7.58 28.25 -3.06
CA ASN A 20 7.58 28.75 -4.43
C ASN A 20 7.82 27.58 -5.37
N VAL A 21 6.84 27.32 -6.24
CA VAL A 21 6.84 26.17 -7.14
C VAL A 21 6.68 26.63 -8.58
N ARG A 22 7.44 25.98 -9.47
CA ARG A 22 7.38 26.13 -10.93
C ARG A 22 7.27 24.76 -11.59
N LYS A 23 6.39 24.60 -12.58
CA LYS A 23 6.29 23.40 -13.41
C LYS A 23 7.05 23.58 -14.72
N GLY A 24 7.66 22.52 -15.26
CA GLY A 24 8.17 22.46 -16.64
C GLY A 24 9.70 22.44 -16.76
N LYS A 25 10.25 22.90 -17.89
CA LYS A 25 11.70 23.01 -18.13
C LYS A 25 12.21 24.42 -17.82
N LEU A 26 13.43 24.55 -17.29
CA LEU A 26 14.00 25.84 -16.90
C LEU A 26 14.10 26.83 -18.08
N ALA A 27 14.28 26.32 -19.30
CA ALA A 27 14.45 27.08 -20.54
C ALA A 27 13.14 27.60 -21.18
N LEU A 28 11.95 27.22 -20.67
CA LEU A 28 10.68 27.66 -21.27
C LEU A 28 10.23 29.01 -20.71
N PRO A 29 9.92 30.02 -21.56
CA PRO A 29 9.62 31.40 -21.13
C PRO A 29 8.34 31.58 -20.31
N VAL A 30 7.42 30.61 -20.35
CA VAL A 30 6.02 30.79 -19.93
C VAL A 30 5.76 30.41 -18.46
N ASN A 31 6.75 29.85 -17.76
CA ASN A 31 6.50 29.25 -16.44
C ASN A 31 6.82 30.21 -15.29
N ARG A 32 5.78 30.91 -14.80
CA ARG A 32 5.85 31.77 -13.60
C ARG A 32 5.96 30.94 -12.31
N TRP A 33 6.83 31.37 -11.40
CA TRP A 33 6.86 30.85 -10.03
C TRP A 33 5.56 31.22 -9.32
N SER A 34 5.06 30.30 -8.50
CA SER A 34 3.82 30.52 -7.76
C SER A 34 3.88 29.86 -6.39
N ARG A 35 3.31 30.52 -5.38
CA ARG A 35 3.15 29.92 -4.05
C ARG A 35 2.17 28.76 -4.14
N ARG A 36 2.58 27.58 -3.67
CA ARG A 36 1.79 26.34 -3.70
C ARG A 36 1.97 25.58 -2.39
N GLN A 37 0.92 24.91 -1.96
CA GLN A 37 1.06 23.87 -0.94
C GLN A 37 1.73 22.68 -1.62
N VAL A 38 2.80 22.18 -1.01
CA VAL A 38 3.51 20.99 -1.45
C VAL A 38 3.50 19.99 -0.33
N THR A 39 3.14 18.75 -0.65
CA THR A 39 3.19 17.64 0.28
C THR A 39 3.90 16.47 -0.38
N LEU A 40 4.94 15.97 0.28
CA LEU A 40 5.54 14.68 0.00
C LEU A 40 4.76 13.63 0.81
N SER A 41 3.98 12.80 0.13
CA SER A 41 3.17 11.75 0.75
C SER A 41 3.47 10.42 0.07
N GLY A 42 3.98 9.46 0.86
CA GLY A 42 4.44 8.18 0.33
C GLY A 42 5.52 8.40 -0.73
N THR A 43 5.25 7.97 -1.96
CA THR A 43 6.17 8.13 -3.09
C THR A 43 5.82 9.24 -4.08
N CYS A 44 4.88 10.10 -3.71
CA CYS A 44 4.36 11.14 -4.57
C CYS A 44 4.64 12.53 -3.99
N LEU A 45 4.99 13.44 -4.90
CA LEU A 45 4.98 14.88 -4.66
C LEU A 45 3.61 15.42 -5.09
N ILE A 46 2.86 15.96 -4.15
CA ILE A 46 1.55 16.59 -4.38
C ILE A 46 1.75 18.10 -4.35
N VAL A 47 1.30 18.79 -5.39
CA VAL A 47 1.35 20.25 -5.52
C VAL A 47 -0.07 20.76 -5.71
N SER A 48 -0.55 21.60 -4.80
CA SER A 48 -1.89 22.17 -4.84
C SER A 48 -1.88 23.68 -4.63
N SER A 49 -3.00 24.34 -4.99
CA SER A 49 -3.17 25.77 -4.74
C SER A 49 -3.30 26.03 -3.25
N VAL A 50 -2.63 27.08 -2.75
CA VAL A 50 -2.70 27.49 -1.33
C VAL A 50 -4.14 27.80 -0.89
N LYS A 51 -4.94 28.40 -1.78
CA LYS A 51 -6.33 28.79 -1.48
C LYS A 51 -7.34 27.64 -1.57
N HIS A 52 -7.00 26.55 -2.24
CA HIS A 52 -7.91 25.43 -2.53
C HIS A 52 -7.24 24.08 -2.23
N ALA A 53 -6.43 24.01 -1.18
CA ALA A 53 -5.66 22.80 -0.85
C ALA A 53 -6.54 21.55 -0.62
N HIS A 54 -7.82 21.75 -0.27
CA HIS A 54 -8.80 20.70 0.03
C HIS A 54 -9.89 20.51 -1.05
N THR A 55 -10.00 21.41 -2.04
CA THR A 55 -11.12 21.43 -3.02
C THR A 55 -10.68 21.70 -4.45
N GLY A 56 -9.39 21.98 -4.68
CA GLY A 56 -8.84 22.40 -5.96
C GLY A 56 -8.11 21.29 -6.72
N LYS A 57 -7.80 21.60 -7.99
CA LYS A 57 -7.00 20.74 -8.88
C LYS A 57 -5.62 20.48 -8.26
N MET A 58 -5.42 19.28 -7.72
CA MET A 58 -4.12 18.82 -7.21
C MET A 58 -3.31 18.20 -8.33
N HIS A 59 -2.03 18.54 -8.38
CA HIS A 59 -1.08 17.89 -9.27
C HIS A 59 -0.26 16.87 -8.50
N ILE A 60 -0.31 15.62 -8.95
CA ILE A 60 0.41 14.51 -8.33
C ILE A 60 1.57 14.14 -9.25
N LEU A 61 2.79 14.14 -8.73
CA LEU A 61 4.01 13.76 -9.42
C LEU A 61 4.60 12.52 -8.73
N PRO A 62 4.60 11.33 -9.36
CA PRO A 62 5.30 10.17 -8.84
C PRO A 62 6.81 10.39 -8.93
N LEU A 63 7.52 10.17 -7.82
CA LEU A 63 8.97 10.41 -7.74
C LEU A 63 9.81 9.17 -8.03
N ILE A 64 9.26 7.96 -7.87
CA ILE A 64 9.98 6.68 -8.06
C ILE A 64 10.55 6.57 -9.47
N GLY A 65 11.83 6.18 -9.57
CA GLY A 65 12.56 6.11 -10.84
C GLY A 65 12.82 7.48 -11.48
N GLY A 66 12.41 8.54 -10.81
CA GLY A 66 12.58 9.92 -11.22
C GLY A 66 13.97 10.46 -10.88
N LYS A 67 14.09 11.78 -10.94
CA LYS A 67 15.33 12.49 -10.58
C LYS A 67 15.03 13.58 -9.57
N VAL A 68 15.91 13.71 -8.59
CA VAL A 68 15.91 14.82 -7.64
C VAL A 68 17.28 15.46 -7.73
N GLU A 69 17.32 16.69 -8.22
CA GLU A 69 18.56 17.41 -8.53
C GLU A 69 18.56 18.80 -7.88
N GLU A 70 19.73 19.23 -7.41
CA GLU A 70 19.91 20.58 -6.90
C GLU A 70 20.14 21.57 -8.05
N VAL A 71 19.41 22.69 -8.02
CA VAL A 71 19.49 23.71 -9.06
C VAL A 71 20.57 24.73 -8.71
N LYS A 72 21.76 24.58 -9.27
CA LYS A 72 22.94 25.43 -8.97
C LYS A 72 22.72 26.95 -9.09
N ARG A 73 21.76 27.40 -9.92
CA ARG A 73 21.48 28.83 -10.17
C ARG A 73 20.45 29.45 -9.22
N HIS A 74 19.83 28.67 -8.35
CA HIS A 74 18.84 29.14 -7.39
C HIS A 74 19.18 28.61 -5.99
N SER A 75 19.30 29.51 -5.01
CA SER A 75 19.53 29.11 -3.62
C SER A 75 18.38 28.23 -3.12
N HIS A 76 18.74 27.11 -2.50
CA HIS A 76 17.79 26.19 -1.85
C HIS A 76 16.67 25.72 -2.80
N CYS A 77 17.04 25.30 -4.02
CA CYS A 77 16.09 24.88 -5.02
C CYS A 77 16.33 23.43 -5.47
N LEU A 78 15.28 22.63 -5.46
CA LEU A 78 15.27 21.26 -5.98
C LEU A 78 14.44 21.16 -7.25
N ALA A 79 14.94 20.39 -8.21
CA ALA A 79 14.21 19.90 -9.36
C ALA A 79 13.79 18.46 -9.10
N LEU A 80 12.49 18.21 -8.97
CA LEU A 80 11.90 16.88 -8.80
C LEU A 80 11.21 16.47 -10.09
N SER A 81 11.64 15.37 -10.69
CA SER A 81 11.16 14.88 -11.98
C SER A 81 10.61 13.47 -11.87
N SER A 82 9.51 13.18 -12.55
CA SER A 82 9.01 11.80 -12.69
C SER A 82 9.84 10.99 -13.67
N ALA A 83 9.74 9.66 -13.62
CA ALA A 83 10.35 8.78 -14.60
C ALA A 83 9.67 8.86 -15.99
N GLY A 84 10.37 8.42 -17.04
CA GLY A 84 9.81 8.13 -18.37
C GLY A 84 9.95 9.23 -19.44
N PRO A 85 9.53 8.94 -20.69
CA PRO A 85 9.69 9.83 -21.84
C PRO A 85 8.88 11.13 -21.75
N GLN A 86 7.76 11.12 -21.01
CA GLN A 86 6.92 12.29 -20.74
C GLN A 86 7.15 12.86 -19.33
N SER A 87 8.39 12.78 -18.83
CA SER A 87 8.73 13.24 -17.48
C SER A 87 8.27 14.68 -17.24
N GLN A 88 7.58 14.88 -16.12
CA GLN A 88 7.22 16.21 -15.63
C GLN A 88 8.19 16.59 -14.53
N THR A 89 8.62 17.85 -14.53
CA THR A 89 9.52 18.39 -13.53
C THR A 89 8.85 19.53 -12.79
N TYR A 90 8.98 19.51 -11.46
CA TYR A 90 8.65 20.62 -10.58
C TYR A 90 9.92 21.15 -9.93
N TYR A 91 10.10 22.46 -10.00
CA TYR A 91 11.11 23.16 -9.23
C TYR A 91 10.47 23.71 -7.98
N ILE A 92 11.11 23.48 -6.84
CA ILE A 92 10.66 23.94 -5.53
C ILE A 92 11.81 24.70 -4.89
N SER A 93 11.54 25.95 -4.54
CA SER A 93 12.46 26.80 -3.79
C SER A 93 12.01 26.85 -2.33
N TYR A 94 12.92 26.51 -1.43
CA TYR A 94 12.72 26.44 0.01
C TYR A 94 13.23 27.70 0.70
N ASP A 95 12.61 28.06 1.82
CA ASP A 95 12.96 29.28 2.55
C ASP A 95 14.22 29.09 3.42
N SER A 96 14.62 27.84 3.68
CA SER A 96 15.81 27.53 4.48
C SER A 96 16.64 26.38 3.93
N TYR A 97 17.95 26.42 4.20
CA TYR A 97 18.89 25.35 3.83
C TYR A 97 18.57 24.02 4.52
N THR A 98 18.12 24.05 5.77
CA THR A 98 17.78 22.87 6.55
C THR A 98 16.57 22.14 5.97
N GLU A 99 15.55 22.89 5.56
CA GLU A 99 14.37 22.35 4.89
C GLU A 99 14.73 21.78 3.52
N HIS A 100 15.49 22.52 2.71
CA HIS A 100 16.03 22.03 1.44
C HIS A 100 16.75 20.69 1.59
N LEU A 101 17.69 20.59 2.54
CA LEU A 101 18.42 19.34 2.83
C LEU A 101 17.48 18.20 3.24
N ARG A 102 16.49 18.48 4.09
CA ARG A 102 15.51 17.49 4.56
C ARG A 102 14.67 16.96 3.40
N TRP A 103 14.17 17.86 2.55
CA TRP A 103 13.42 17.51 1.35
C TRP A 103 14.29 16.75 0.35
N HIS A 104 15.53 17.19 0.12
CA HIS A 104 16.47 16.53 -0.78
C HIS A 104 16.72 15.07 -0.36
N ARG A 105 17.12 14.83 0.90
CA ARG A 105 17.38 13.47 1.39
C ARG A 105 16.16 12.56 1.26
N THR A 106 14.98 13.07 1.61
CA THR A 106 13.74 12.27 1.61
C THR A 106 13.26 11.98 0.19
N ALA A 107 13.21 13.00 -0.67
CA ALA A 107 12.79 12.85 -2.05
C ALA A 107 13.78 12.01 -2.87
N SER A 108 15.10 12.18 -2.69
CA SER A 108 16.13 11.38 -3.37
C SER A 108 16.05 9.90 -2.97
N LYS A 109 15.79 9.62 -1.68
CA LYS A 109 15.54 8.24 -1.23
C LYS A 109 14.34 7.64 -1.95
N ILE A 110 13.23 8.37 -2.09
CA ILE A 110 12.04 7.90 -2.82
C ILE A 110 12.35 7.71 -4.31
N ALA A 111 13.02 8.67 -4.95
CA ALA A 111 13.31 8.59 -6.38
C ALA A 111 14.25 7.43 -6.74
N SER A 112 15.14 7.06 -5.81
CA SER A 112 16.01 5.89 -5.96
C SER A 112 15.30 4.54 -5.83
N GLN A 113 14.03 4.51 -5.40
CA GLN A 113 13.25 3.28 -5.37
C GLN A 113 13.00 2.77 -6.79
N ARG A 114 13.00 1.45 -6.98
CA ARG A 114 12.88 0.83 -8.30
C ARG A 114 11.47 1.01 -8.88
N VAL A 115 11.39 1.26 -10.18
CA VAL A 115 10.17 1.56 -10.99
C VAL A 115 9.07 0.49 -10.86
N ASN A 116 9.40 -0.69 -10.34
CA ASN A 116 8.47 -1.80 -10.19
C ASN A 116 7.75 -1.84 -8.83
N SER A 117 8.10 -0.99 -7.87
CA SER A 117 7.46 -0.94 -6.56
C SER A 117 6.98 0.48 -6.26
N VAL A 118 5.70 0.62 -5.91
CA VAL A 118 5.07 1.92 -5.60
C VAL A 118 4.38 1.85 -4.25
N ASP A 119 4.62 2.84 -3.40
CA ASP A 119 3.95 2.99 -2.10
C ASP A 119 3.05 4.23 -2.07
N LEU A 120 1.74 3.99 -2.14
CA LEU A 120 0.66 4.97 -2.06
C LEU A 120 -0.16 4.83 -0.77
N SER A 121 0.42 4.26 0.27
CA SER A 121 -0.29 4.06 1.53
C SER A 121 -0.53 5.39 2.28
N CYS A 122 -1.58 5.51 3.11
CA CYS A 122 -2.03 6.75 3.79
C CYS A 122 -2.10 7.99 2.88
N CYS A 123 -2.51 7.82 1.63
CA CYS A 123 -2.72 8.94 0.73
C CYS A 123 -4.18 9.39 0.68
N SER A 124 -5.04 8.83 1.56
CA SER A 124 -6.49 9.10 1.57
C SER A 124 -7.15 8.86 0.20
N LEU A 125 -6.69 7.84 -0.51
CA LEU A 125 -7.12 7.56 -1.88
C LEU A 125 -8.44 6.79 -1.90
N GLU A 126 -9.42 7.29 -2.65
CA GLU A 126 -10.57 6.49 -3.09
C GLU A 126 -10.30 5.83 -4.46
N GLU A 127 -9.42 6.43 -5.27
CA GLU A 127 -9.07 5.98 -6.60
C GLU A 127 -7.56 6.10 -6.84
N LEU A 128 -7.06 5.31 -7.78
CA LEU A 128 -5.67 5.38 -8.20
C LEU A 128 -5.44 6.58 -9.15
N PRO A 129 -4.32 7.31 -9.00
CA PRO A 129 -3.98 8.35 -9.96
C PRO A 129 -3.78 7.74 -11.35
N VAL A 130 -4.44 8.31 -12.36
CA VAL A 130 -4.46 7.76 -13.73
C VAL A 130 -3.07 7.60 -14.35
N GLN A 131 -2.10 8.37 -13.88
CA GLN A 131 -0.71 8.30 -14.33
C GLN A 131 -0.02 7.00 -13.91
N LEU A 132 -0.47 6.34 -12.85
CA LEU A 132 0.10 5.07 -12.40
C LEU A 132 -0.07 3.97 -13.46
N PHE A 133 -1.15 4.04 -14.26
CA PHE A 133 -1.45 3.06 -15.32
C PHE A 133 -0.51 3.15 -16.53
N TYR A 134 0.35 4.16 -16.63
CA TYR A 134 1.41 4.18 -17.64
C TYR A 134 2.56 3.23 -17.30
N SER A 135 2.68 2.78 -16.05
CA SER A 135 3.69 1.82 -15.63
C SER A 135 3.30 0.41 -16.03
N GLN A 136 4.01 -0.17 -17.01
CA GLN A 136 3.81 -1.56 -17.45
C GLN A 136 4.66 -2.57 -16.66
N ASP A 137 5.57 -2.06 -15.82
CA ASP A 137 6.53 -2.88 -15.07
C ASP A 137 6.24 -2.92 -13.56
N LEU A 138 5.10 -2.40 -13.13
CA LEU A 138 4.70 -2.40 -11.72
C LEU A 138 4.48 -3.85 -11.24
N THR A 139 5.29 -4.27 -10.28
CA THR A 139 5.21 -5.58 -9.63
C THR A 139 4.78 -5.51 -8.17
N HIS A 140 4.98 -4.40 -7.47
CA HIS A 140 4.60 -4.23 -6.07
C HIS A 140 3.82 -2.92 -5.89
N LEU A 141 2.65 -3.00 -5.27
CA LEU A 141 1.80 -1.84 -5.00
C LEU A 141 1.30 -1.86 -3.57
N ASN A 142 1.68 -0.85 -2.79
CA ASN A 142 1.19 -0.66 -1.43
C ASN A 142 0.11 0.42 -1.39
N LEU A 143 -1.12 0.02 -1.07
CA LEU A 143 -2.30 0.88 -0.92
C LEU A 143 -2.87 0.82 0.50
N LYS A 144 -2.05 0.42 1.48
CA LYS A 144 -2.43 0.37 2.89
C LYS A 144 -3.02 1.68 3.40
N ASN A 145 -4.01 1.64 4.30
CA ASN A 145 -4.61 2.84 4.91
C ASN A 145 -5.08 3.86 3.84
N ASN A 146 -5.98 3.44 2.97
CA ASN A 146 -6.67 4.33 2.05
C ASN A 146 -8.18 4.12 2.20
N PHE A 147 -8.96 4.65 1.26
CA PHE A 147 -10.42 4.51 1.19
C PHE A 147 -10.82 3.74 -0.08
N MET A 148 -9.99 2.77 -0.49
CA MET A 148 -10.26 1.91 -1.64
C MET A 148 -11.51 1.08 -1.35
N SER A 149 -12.39 0.92 -2.34
CA SER A 149 -13.62 0.14 -2.20
C SER A 149 -13.80 -0.83 -3.35
N LEU A 150 -14.75 -1.75 -3.24
CA LEU A 150 -15.08 -2.68 -4.33
C LEU A 150 -15.41 -1.96 -5.64
N HIS A 151 -16.03 -0.78 -5.55
CA HIS A 151 -16.50 -0.01 -6.70
C HIS A 151 -15.53 1.08 -7.14
N LYS A 152 -14.63 1.53 -6.25
CA LYS A 152 -13.67 2.61 -6.52
C LYS A 152 -12.24 2.18 -6.25
N GLY A 153 -11.38 2.42 -7.22
CA GLY A 153 -9.95 2.14 -7.14
C GLY A 153 -9.59 0.67 -7.33
N VAL A 154 -10.24 -0.28 -6.63
CA VAL A 154 -9.91 -1.71 -6.73
C VAL A 154 -10.13 -2.28 -8.13
N PRO A 155 -11.23 -1.98 -8.85
CA PRO A 155 -11.42 -2.49 -10.21
C PRO A 155 -10.30 -2.07 -11.18
N ALA A 156 -9.66 -0.92 -10.94
CA ALA A 156 -8.62 -0.40 -11.81
C ALA A 156 -7.27 -1.14 -11.64
N LEU A 157 -7.12 -1.97 -10.61
CA LEU A 157 -5.90 -2.77 -10.36
C LEU A 157 -5.67 -3.85 -11.41
N THR A 158 -6.73 -4.33 -12.06
CA THR A 158 -6.67 -5.31 -13.16
C THR A 158 -5.87 -4.82 -14.37
N ARG A 159 -5.64 -3.51 -14.47
CA ARG A 159 -4.83 -2.89 -15.53
C ARG A 159 -3.33 -3.17 -15.39
N PHE A 160 -2.86 -3.66 -14.25
CA PHE A 160 -1.45 -3.96 -14.03
C PHE A 160 -1.12 -5.41 -14.42
N CYS A 161 -0.52 -5.59 -15.59
CA CYS A 161 -0.27 -6.93 -16.16
C CYS A 161 0.87 -7.71 -15.48
N LYS A 162 1.67 -7.07 -14.60
CA LYS A 162 2.84 -7.69 -13.95
C LYS A 162 2.78 -7.63 -12.41
N LEU A 163 1.63 -7.28 -11.83
CA LEU A 163 1.51 -7.06 -10.40
C LEU A 163 1.66 -8.39 -9.63
N ARG A 164 2.69 -8.48 -8.80
CA ARG A 164 3.03 -9.66 -7.99
C ARG A 164 2.68 -9.51 -6.52
N SER A 165 2.74 -8.30 -5.98
CA SER A 165 2.48 -8.01 -4.57
C SER A 165 1.56 -6.80 -4.42
N LEU A 166 0.47 -6.97 -3.67
CA LEU A 166 -0.54 -5.95 -3.44
C LEU A 166 -0.90 -5.89 -1.95
N SER A 167 -0.84 -4.69 -1.38
CA SER A 167 -1.36 -4.43 -0.03
C SER A 167 -2.55 -3.50 -0.09
N LEU A 168 -3.72 -4.00 0.32
CA LEU A 168 -4.97 -3.26 0.53
C LEU A 168 -5.36 -3.24 2.02
N SER A 169 -4.39 -3.45 2.91
CA SER A 169 -4.64 -3.46 4.35
C SER A 169 -5.24 -2.14 4.85
N ASN A 170 -6.11 -2.20 5.85
CA ASN A 170 -6.77 -1.03 6.44
C ASN A 170 -7.51 -0.13 5.42
N ASN A 171 -8.29 -0.70 4.51
CA ASN A 171 -9.14 0.06 3.56
C ASN A 171 -10.64 -0.02 3.89
N ALA A 172 -11.00 -0.65 5.02
CA ALA A 172 -12.39 -0.87 5.44
C ALA A 172 -13.26 -1.63 4.40
N LEU A 173 -12.64 -2.51 3.60
CA LEU A 173 -13.35 -3.38 2.65
C LEU A 173 -14.32 -4.31 3.41
N SER A 174 -15.62 -4.24 3.09
CA SER A 174 -16.66 -5.13 3.64
C SER A 174 -16.63 -6.52 3.00
N ASP A 175 -16.33 -6.56 1.71
CA ASP A 175 -16.39 -7.77 0.90
C ASP A 175 -15.08 -7.96 0.14
N PHE A 176 -14.80 -9.22 -0.21
CA PHE A 176 -13.63 -9.54 -1.01
C PHE A 176 -13.83 -9.06 -2.45
N PRO A 177 -12.89 -8.29 -3.02
CA PRO A 177 -12.99 -7.85 -4.41
C PRO A 177 -12.64 -8.97 -5.39
N LEU A 178 -13.68 -9.54 -6.02
CA LEU A 178 -13.54 -10.60 -7.03
C LEU A 178 -12.59 -10.23 -8.17
N SER A 179 -12.51 -8.95 -8.55
CA SER A 179 -11.58 -8.48 -9.59
C SER A 179 -10.10 -8.71 -9.26
N LEU A 180 -9.73 -8.97 -7.99
CA LEU A 180 -8.35 -9.34 -7.66
C LEU A 180 -8.03 -10.78 -8.07
N CYS A 181 -9.02 -11.67 -8.17
CA CYS A 181 -8.84 -13.03 -8.68
C CYS A 181 -8.44 -13.04 -10.16
N ASP A 182 -8.83 -12.01 -10.93
CA ASP A 182 -8.46 -11.87 -12.34
C ASP A 182 -6.97 -11.51 -12.54
N ILE A 183 -6.29 -11.06 -11.49
CA ILE A 183 -4.86 -10.69 -11.54
C ILE A 183 -4.00 -11.94 -11.35
N THR A 184 -3.91 -12.77 -12.38
CA THR A 184 -3.21 -14.08 -12.35
C THR A 184 -1.71 -14.00 -12.01
N THR A 185 -1.11 -12.81 -12.13
CA THR A 185 0.30 -12.58 -11.76
C THR A 185 0.50 -12.33 -10.26
N LEU A 186 -0.58 -12.11 -9.51
CA LEU A 186 -0.54 -11.74 -8.11
C LEU A 186 -0.20 -12.96 -7.25
N THR A 187 0.91 -12.87 -6.53
CA THR A 187 1.42 -13.93 -5.64
C THR A 187 1.27 -13.57 -4.18
N GLU A 188 1.25 -12.28 -3.84
CA GLU A 188 1.15 -11.81 -2.46
C GLU A 188 0.00 -10.82 -2.34
N LEU A 189 -0.97 -11.12 -1.48
CA LEU A 189 -2.11 -10.26 -1.20
C LEU A 189 -2.25 -10.02 0.31
N ASN A 190 -2.19 -8.75 0.69
CA ASN A 190 -2.45 -8.33 2.06
C ASN A 190 -3.77 -7.56 2.17
N LEU A 191 -4.75 -8.15 2.83
CA LEU A 191 -6.07 -7.57 3.15
C LEU A 191 -6.29 -7.46 4.67
N SER A 192 -5.22 -7.45 5.46
CA SER A 192 -5.33 -7.31 6.92
C SER A 192 -6.02 -6.01 7.37
N GLY A 193 -6.71 -6.05 8.50
CA GLY A 193 -7.38 -4.88 9.09
C GLY A 193 -8.52 -4.31 8.24
N ASN A 194 -9.20 -5.17 7.47
CA ASN A 194 -10.43 -4.80 6.75
C ASN A 194 -11.66 -5.28 7.53
N ARG A 195 -12.82 -5.39 6.86
CA ARG A 195 -14.10 -5.79 7.46
C ARG A 195 -14.69 -7.02 6.76
N LEU A 196 -13.81 -7.88 6.22
CA LEU A 196 -14.23 -9.05 5.44
C LEU A 196 -14.95 -10.06 6.34
N SER A 197 -16.19 -10.41 6.01
CA SER A 197 -16.97 -11.45 6.71
C SER A 197 -16.84 -12.84 6.09
N SER A 198 -16.53 -12.89 4.79
CA SER A 198 -16.37 -14.14 4.04
C SER A 198 -15.36 -13.99 2.90
N LEU A 199 -14.82 -15.10 2.44
CA LEU A 199 -14.04 -15.18 1.19
C LEU A 199 -14.83 -15.97 0.14
N PRO A 200 -14.76 -15.57 -1.13
CA PRO A 200 -15.38 -16.27 -2.23
C PRO A 200 -14.57 -17.52 -2.62
N VAL A 201 -15.20 -18.47 -3.31
CA VAL A 201 -14.54 -19.71 -3.78
C VAL A 201 -13.36 -19.40 -4.70
N GLU A 202 -13.46 -18.34 -5.49
CA GLU A 202 -12.44 -17.83 -6.40
C GLU A 202 -11.16 -17.39 -5.68
N ALA A 203 -11.21 -17.06 -4.37
CA ALA A 203 -9.99 -16.80 -3.59
C ALA A 203 -9.10 -18.05 -3.49
N GLY A 204 -9.70 -19.25 -3.58
CA GLY A 204 -9.01 -20.53 -3.70
C GLY A 204 -8.27 -20.72 -5.02
N THR A 205 -8.27 -19.74 -5.93
CA THR A 205 -7.47 -19.77 -7.17
C THR A 205 -6.21 -18.91 -7.10
N MET A 206 -5.97 -18.14 -6.04
CA MET A 206 -4.75 -17.31 -5.96
C MET A 206 -3.61 -18.06 -5.28
N HIS A 207 -2.39 -17.89 -5.79
CA HIS A 207 -1.46 -19.01 -5.79
C HIS A 207 -0.48 -19.10 -4.62
N ARG A 208 -0.28 -18.10 -3.73
CA ARG A 208 0.89 -18.16 -2.80
C ARG A 208 0.77 -17.56 -1.41
N LEU A 209 0.43 -16.29 -1.22
CA LEU A 209 0.50 -15.65 0.09
C LEU A 209 -0.70 -14.75 0.35
N PHE A 210 -1.37 -15.01 1.47
CA PHE A 210 -2.54 -14.25 1.92
C PHE A 210 -2.35 -13.75 3.36
N LEU A 211 -2.49 -12.45 3.58
CA LEU A 211 -2.57 -11.87 4.92
C LEU A 211 -3.99 -11.35 5.14
N LEU A 212 -4.75 -12.02 6.00
CA LEU A 212 -6.16 -11.73 6.30
C LEU A 212 -6.37 -11.41 7.79
N ASP A 213 -5.30 -11.13 8.53
CA ASP A 213 -5.39 -10.84 9.96
C ASP A 213 -6.27 -9.62 10.25
N GLY A 214 -7.05 -9.64 11.33
CA GLY A 214 -7.88 -8.49 11.73
C GLY A 214 -9.07 -8.24 10.80
N ASN A 215 -9.79 -9.30 10.44
CA ASN A 215 -11.05 -9.24 9.70
C ASN A 215 -12.18 -9.89 10.54
N PHE A 216 -13.35 -10.13 9.94
CA PHE A 216 -14.51 -10.75 10.61
C PHE A 216 -14.82 -12.15 10.04
N LEU A 217 -13.81 -12.86 9.55
CA LEU A 217 -14.00 -14.17 8.92
C LEU A 217 -14.41 -15.22 9.97
N SER A 218 -15.51 -15.92 9.73
CA SER A 218 -15.98 -17.04 10.57
C SER A 218 -15.76 -18.41 9.94
N SER A 219 -15.53 -18.45 8.62
CA SER A 219 -15.26 -19.66 7.85
C SER A 219 -14.37 -19.34 6.65
N LEU A 220 -13.78 -20.37 6.05
CA LEU A 220 -12.98 -20.26 4.83
C LEU A 220 -13.52 -21.23 3.78
N PRO A 221 -13.44 -20.88 2.48
CA PRO A 221 -13.83 -21.78 1.39
C PRO A 221 -12.95 -23.05 1.40
N ALA A 222 -13.54 -24.18 1.02
CA ALA A 222 -12.84 -25.47 1.04
C ALA A 222 -11.63 -25.48 0.10
N GLU A 223 -11.75 -24.73 -0.99
CA GLU A 223 -10.78 -24.58 -2.07
C GLU A 223 -9.47 -23.93 -1.60
N LEU A 224 -9.52 -23.07 -0.57
CA LEU A 224 -8.32 -22.50 0.04
C LEU A 224 -7.48 -23.58 0.75
N GLY A 225 -8.14 -24.64 1.24
CA GLY A 225 -7.47 -25.79 1.88
C GLY A 225 -6.78 -26.74 0.90
N SER A 226 -7.21 -26.77 -0.36
CA SER A 226 -6.64 -27.59 -1.44
C SER A 226 -5.57 -26.87 -2.26
N LEU A 227 -5.18 -25.64 -1.90
CA LEU A 227 -4.15 -24.89 -2.60
C LEU A 227 -2.74 -25.46 -2.33
N GLU A 228 -2.21 -26.22 -3.29
CA GLU A 228 -0.84 -26.76 -3.22
C GLU A 228 0.27 -25.68 -3.23
N GLY A 229 -0.05 -24.47 -3.73
CA GLY A 229 0.91 -23.36 -3.85
C GLY A 229 0.96 -22.40 -2.65
N LEU A 230 0.05 -22.51 -1.70
CA LEU A 230 -0.10 -21.55 -0.59
C LEU A 230 1.02 -21.74 0.44
N THR A 231 1.94 -20.78 0.52
CA THR A 231 3.14 -20.84 1.38
C THR A 231 2.92 -20.18 2.73
N TYR A 232 2.03 -19.18 2.79
CA TYR A 232 1.76 -18.44 4.02
C TYR A 232 0.34 -17.90 4.04
N LEU A 233 -0.33 -18.08 5.17
CA LEU A 233 -1.68 -17.58 5.41
C LEU A 233 -1.81 -17.01 6.83
N GLY A 234 -2.02 -15.70 6.92
CA GLY A 234 -2.31 -14.99 8.18
C GLY A 234 -3.81 -14.89 8.44
N LEU A 235 -4.27 -15.36 9.60
CA LEU A 235 -5.70 -15.41 9.98
C LEU A 235 -5.97 -14.92 11.40
N SER A 236 -4.97 -14.35 12.05
CA SER A 236 -5.08 -13.87 13.43
C SER A 236 -6.18 -12.82 13.55
N PHE A 237 -6.78 -12.67 14.74
CA PHE A 237 -7.82 -11.65 14.99
C PHE A 237 -9.01 -11.73 14.00
N ASN A 238 -9.51 -12.95 13.76
CA ASN A 238 -10.77 -13.22 13.04
C ASN A 238 -11.80 -13.87 13.99
N CYS A 239 -12.97 -14.26 13.46
CA CYS A 239 -14.11 -14.79 14.22
C CYS A 239 -14.27 -16.32 14.11
N PHE A 240 -13.17 -17.06 13.98
CA PHE A 240 -13.23 -18.52 13.89
C PHE A 240 -13.59 -19.16 15.23
N SER A 241 -14.68 -19.91 15.25
CA SER A 241 -15.11 -20.71 16.41
C SER A 241 -14.47 -22.11 16.45
N CYS A 242 -14.04 -22.62 15.29
CA CYS A 242 -13.36 -23.91 15.16
C CYS A 242 -12.42 -23.88 13.94
N ALA A 243 -11.36 -24.69 13.99
CA ALA A 243 -10.49 -24.90 12.83
C ALA A 243 -11.27 -25.57 11.68
N PRO A 244 -11.13 -25.11 10.42
CA PRO A 244 -11.80 -25.69 9.27
C PRO A 244 -11.54 -27.21 9.16
N PRO A 245 -12.58 -28.04 8.94
CA PRO A 245 -12.43 -29.49 8.84
C PRO A 245 -11.43 -29.92 7.75
N SER A 246 -11.41 -29.23 6.61
CA SER A 246 -10.54 -29.53 5.47
C SER A 246 -9.04 -29.37 5.76
N TRP A 247 -8.66 -28.66 6.83
CA TRP A 247 -7.25 -28.40 7.15
C TRP A 247 -6.73 -29.32 8.25
N ARG A 248 -7.62 -30.07 8.91
CA ARG A 248 -7.24 -31.11 9.88
C ARG A 248 -6.63 -32.34 9.19
N SER A 249 -6.97 -32.58 7.92
CA SER A 249 -6.50 -33.72 7.12
C SER A 249 -5.28 -33.41 6.24
N SER A 250 -4.92 -32.15 6.05
CA SER A 250 -3.83 -31.73 5.17
C SER A 250 -2.52 -31.55 5.95
N GLU A 251 -1.49 -32.33 5.62
CA GLU A 251 -0.16 -32.21 6.22
C GLU A 251 0.51 -30.84 5.96
N ALA A 252 0.09 -30.15 4.89
CA ALA A 252 0.62 -28.85 4.47
C ALA A 252 0.40 -27.74 5.53
N TRP A 253 -0.60 -27.88 6.39
CA TRP A 253 -1.01 -26.85 7.35
C TRP A 253 -0.53 -27.08 8.78
N ARG A 254 0.20 -28.18 9.02
CA ARG A 254 0.64 -28.60 10.36
C ARG A 254 1.73 -27.69 10.96
N GLY A 255 2.31 -26.78 10.18
CA GLY A 255 3.34 -25.81 10.58
C GLY A 255 2.99 -24.33 10.38
N SER A 256 1.81 -24.02 9.83
CA SER A 256 1.37 -22.64 9.61
C SER A 256 0.91 -22.06 10.96
N ALA A 257 1.49 -20.92 11.37
CA ALA A 257 1.26 -20.31 12.68
C ALA A 257 -0.20 -19.84 12.85
N TRP A 258 -1.06 -20.73 13.34
CA TRP A 258 -2.38 -20.40 13.85
C TRP A 258 -2.23 -19.74 15.23
N GLN A 259 -2.22 -18.41 15.28
CA GLN A 259 -2.38 -17.66 16.52
C GLN A 259 -3.75 -16.96 16.52
N GLY A 260 -4.80 -17.77 16.69
CA GLY A 260 -6.13 -17.25 17.01
C GLY A 260 -6.09 -16.60 18.39
N THR A 261 -6.57 -15.35 18.51
CA THR A 261 -6.86 -14.78 19.82
C THR A 261 -8.22 -14.11 19.81
N SER A 262 -9.17 -14.73 20.52
CA SER A 262 -9.52 -14.29 21.86
C SER A 262 -9.93 -15.52 22.68
N SER A 263 -9.25 -15.74 23.80
CA SER A 263 -9.37 -16.89 24.72
C SER A 263 -9.24 -18.29 24.11
N LEU A 264 -8.00 -18.73 23.88
CA LEU A 264 -7.47 -20.05 24.27
C LEU A 264 -6.13 -20.26 23.56
N SER A 265 -5.07 -20.29 24.36
CA SER A 265 -3.78 -20.86 23.99
C SER A 265 -3.98 -22.30 23.52
N TRP A 266 -3.74 -22.61 22.25
CA TRP A 266 -3.46 -23.98 21.83
C TRP A 266 -2.00 -24.31 22.14
N ILE A 267 -1.65 -24.27 23.43
CA ILE A 267 -0.59 -25.10 23.96
C ILE A 267 -1.28 -26.40 24.35
N SER A 268 -0.83 -27.51 23.74
CA SER A 268 -0.78 -28.84 24.34
C SER A 268 -1.36 -28.92 25.77
N ARG A 269 -2.65 -29.32 25.88
CA ARG A 269 -3.28 -30.03 27.01
C ARG A 269 -4.80 -29.97 26.86
N GLY A 270 -5.42 -31.14 26.61
CA GLY A 270 -6.83 -31.33 26.95
C GLY A 270 -7.85 -31.39 25.81
N CYS A 271 -7.57 -32.10 24.70
CA CYS A 271 -8.63 -32.85 24.03
C CYS A 271 -8.57 -34.30 24.52
N SER A 272 -9.11 -34.53 25.71
CA SER A 272 -9.58 -35.85 26.13
C SER A 272 -10.85 -36.17 25.34
N GLY A 273 -10.71 -36.97 24.29
CA GLY A 273 -11.87 -37.49 23.53
C GLY A 273 -11.76 -37.30 22.03
N CYS A 274 -10.76 -37.90 21.40
CA CYS A 274 -10.98 -38.65 20.16
C CYS A 274 -9.84 -39.64 20.02
N LEU A 275 -10.24 -40.91 20.09
CA LEU A 275 -9.43 -42.10 20.24
C LEU A 275 -8.28 -42.21 19.23
N LEU A 276 -7.19 -42.79 19.74
CA LEU A 276 -6.27 -43.63 18.98
C LEU A 276 -7.03 -44.56 18.03
N ALA A 277 -6.60 -44.63 16.77
CA ALA A 277 -6.59 -45.88 16.04
C ALA A 277 -5.39 -45.86 15.07
N THR A 278 -4.42 -46.70 15.43
CA THR A 278 -3.37 -47.39 14.64
C THR A 278 -2.99 -46.85 13.27
#